data_AF-A0A0F8AMR2-F1
#
_entry.id   AF-A0A0F8AMR2-F1
#
_cell.length_a   1.000
_cell.length_b   1.000
_cell.length_c   1.000
_cell.angle_alpha   90.00
_cell.angle_beta   90.00
_cell.angle_gamma   90.00
#
_symmetry.space_group_name_H-M   'P 1'
#
loop_
_entity.id
_entity.type
_entity.pdbx_description
1 polymer ?
#
loop_
_entity_poly.entity_id
_entity_poly.type
_entity_poly.pdbx_seq_one_letter_code
_entity_poly.pdbx_strand_id
1 'polypeptide(L)'
;MAKFNPPENFNFERPGDWPVWRQRFSRYSLAAKLSNEDGEVQVSTLIYGMGYEAENIFKSFSFVDDESGDDYDTVIAKFDAYFVPKKNTIHERACFYQRVQKPEMAESFIRAFCELSENCDFGETKSEHIRDRLVVGIRDKGLSRRLQLMSDLTLETAVQMVRQAEDVAQQISQQERQTTLNVHEVSHRCPARRGGRQHAKKRTDGAEQARSEDSRCRKCGKERHKIPAKCPALDSECRKCGKKGHWERKCFSKSVREVSYCEDGE
;
A
#
# COMPACT_ATOMS: atom_id res chain seq x y z
N MET A 1 34.75 36.56 2.80
CA MET A 1 33.49 36.09 3.42
C MET A 1 32.78 35.21 2.41
N ALA A 2 32.15 34.12 2.86
CA ALA A 2 31.35 33.27 1.98
C ALA A 2 30.19 34.10 1.41
N LYS A 3 30.02 34.11 0.09
CA LYS A 3 28.87 34.76 -0.55
C LYS A 3 27.67 33.84 -0.39
N PHE A 4 26.77 34.18 0.53
CA PHE A 4 25.48 33.51 0.64
C PHE A 4 24.51 34.20 -0.31
N ASN A 5 23.91 33.44 -1.21
CA ASN A 5 22.84 33.94 -2.06
C ASN A 5 21.52 33.93 -1.26
N PRO A 6 20.64 34.92 -1.48
CA PRO A 6 19.30 34.87 -0.92
C PRO A 6 18.56 33.58 -1.36
N PRO A 7 17.57 33.13 -0.58
CA PRO A 7 16.70 32.05 -1.02
C PRO A 7 16.01 32.40 -2.34
N GLU A 8 15.56 31.39 -3.08
CA GLU A 8 14.66 31.59 -4.21
C GLU A 8 13.42 32.36 -3.78
N ASN A 9 12.91 33.20 -4.67
CA ASN A 9 11.72 34.01 -4.43
C ASN A 9 10.55 33.16 -3.91
N PHE A 10 9.73 33.78 -3.07
CA PHE A 10 8.57 33.11 -2.50
C PHE A 10 7.53 32.84 -3.59
N ASN A 11 6.95 31.63 -3.60
CA ASN A 11 5.89 31.30 -4.54
C ASN A 11 4.51 31.69 -3.97
N PHE A 12 4.01 32.86 -4.38
CA PHE A 12 2.73 33.40 -3.92
C PHE A 12 1.51 32.59 -4.36
N GLU A 13 1.63 31.68 -5.35
CA GLU A 13 0.58 30.73 -5.71
C GLU A 13 0.39 29.64 -4.65
N ARG A 14 1.37 29.46 -3.75
CA ARG A 14 1.35 28.48 -2.66
C ARG A 14 1.57 29.14 -1.30
N PRO A 15 0.58 29.86 -0.75
CA PRO A 15 0.70 30.51 0.56
C PRO A 15 1.12 29.57 1.69
N GLY A 16 0.75 28.28 1.60
CA GLY A 16 1.14 27.25 2.58
C GLY A 16 2.64 26.97 2.67
N ASP A 17 3.44 27.36 1.67
CA ASP A 17 4.90 27.21 1.68
C ASP A 17 5.59 28.30 2.55
N TRP A 18 4.83 29.30 3.01
CA TRP A 18 5.33 30.44 3.78
C TRP A 18 6.18 30.02 5.00
N PRO A 19 5.78 29.08 5.87
CA PRO A 19 6.59 28.68 7.03
C PRO A 19 7.96 28.10 6.62
N VAL A 20 7.99 27.32 5.54
CA VAL A 20 9.23 26.71 5.03
C VAL A 20 10.14 27.78 4.43
N TRP A 21 9.57 28.68 3.63
CA TRP A 21 10.30 29.78 3.02
C TRP A 21 10.86 30.74 4.08
N ARG A 22 10.04 31.16 5.05
CA ARG A 22 10.44 32.00 6.19
C ARG A 22 11.58 31.37 6.97
N GLN A 23 11.52 30.07 7.23
CA GLN A 23 12.63 29.36 7.90
C GLN A 23 13.92 29.40 7.08
N ARG A 24 13.82 29.23 5.75
CA ARG A 24 14.98 29.33 4.84
C ARG A 24 15.56 30.74 4.84
N PHE A 25 14.72 31.78 4.79
CA PHE A 25 15.15 33.17 4.88
C PHE A 25 15.79 33.50 6.23
N SER A 26 15.23 33.03 7.35
CA SER A 26 15.82 33.20 8.68
C SER A 26 17.24 32.63 8.77
N ARG A 27 17.48 31.44 8.19
CA ARG A 27 18.82 30.85 8.10
C ARG A 27 19.77 31.70 7.25
N TYR A 28 19.28 32.24 6.14
CA TYR A 28 20.04 33.17 5.30
C TYR A 28 20.40 34.45 6.07
N SER A 29 19.43 35.07 6.76
CA SER A 29 19.64 36.27 7.57
C SER A 29 20.72 36.07 8.62
N LEU A 30 20.68 34.94 9.34
CA LEU A 30 21.71 34.59 10.32
C LEU A 30 23.09 34.38 9.67
N ALA A 31 23.16 33.65 8.55
CA ALA A 31 24.43 33.36 7.86
C ALA A 31 25.05 34.60 7.22
N ALA A 32 24.22 35.50 6.70
CA ALA A 32 24.62 36.78 6.11
C ALA A 32 24.84 37.88 7.16
N LYS A 33 24.58 37.62 8.45
CA LYS A 33 24.64 38.57 9.56
C LYS A 33 23.68 39.76 9.42
N LEU A 34 22.62 39.60 8.64
CA LEU A 34 21.59 40.63 8.45
C LEU A 34 20.87 40.94 9.76
N SER A 35 20.81 39.99 10.70
CA SER A 35 20.26 40.18 12.05
C SER A 35 20.96 41.27 12.87
N ASN A 36 22.16 41.70 12.46
CA ASN A 36 22.92 42.76 13.14
C ASN A 36 22.82 44.12 12.44
N GLU A 37 22.18 44.15 11.26
CA GLU A 37 21.95 45.37 10.49
C GLU A 37 20.71 46.09 10.99
N ASP A 38 20.51 47.32 10.52
CA ASP A 38 19.34 48.13 10.85
C ASP A 38 18.02 47.47 10.40
N GLY A 39 16.94 47.75 11.12
CA GLY A 39 15.62 47.20 10.83
C GLY A 39 15.15 47.47 9.40
N GLU A 40 15.41 48.68 8.88
CA GLU A 40 15.08 49.05 7.50
C GLU A 40 15.80 48.15 6.48
N VAL A 41 17.07 47.81 6.74
CA VAL A 41 17.88 46.94 5.88
C VAL A 41 17.35 45.50 5.95
N GLN A 42 16.97 45.03 7.13
CA GLN A 42 16.39 43.70 7.32
C GLN A 42 15.06 43.56 6.59
N VAL A 43 14.16 44.53 6.74
CA VAL A 43 12.85 44.56 6.07
C VAL A 43 13.02 44.67 4.55
N SER A 44 13.88 45.57 4.07
CA SER A 44 14.15 45.72 2.64
C SER A 44 14.70 44.44 2.02
N THR A 45 15.62 43.76 2.72
CA THR A 45 16.19 42.48 2.25
C THR A 45 15.17 41.35 2.24
N LEU A 46 14.25 41.33 3.22
CA LEU A 46 13.13 40.40 3.25
C LEU A 46 12.22 40.58 2.04
N ILE A 47 11.72 41.80 1.82
CA ILE A 47 10.80 42.10 0.71
C ILE A 47 11.47 41.79 -0.64
N TYR A 48 12.74 42.20 -0.80
CA TYR A 48 13.51 41.90 -2.01
C TYR A 48 13.69 40.39 -2.23
N GLY A 49 14.00 39.63 -1.18
CA GLY A 49 14.14 38.18 -1.24
C GLY A 49 12.83 37.44 -1.53
N MET A 50 11.68 37.98 -1.11
CA MET A 50 10.37 37.41 -1.40
C MET A 50 9.96 37.62 -2.86
N GLY A 51 10.25 38.79 -3.44
CA GLY A 51 9.93 39.12 -4.83
C GLY A 51 8.92 40.25 -4.98
N TYR A 52 8.62 40.59 -6.24
CA TYR A 52 7.81 41.75 -6.60
C TYR A 52 6.43 41.79 -5.94
N GLU A 53 5.78 40.63 -5.83
CA GLU A 53 4.45 40.51 -5.23
C GLU A 53 4.45 40.84 -3.73
N ALA A 54 5.59 40.67 -3.03
CA ALA A 54 5.70 41.07 -1.62
C ALA A 54 5.63 42.57 -1.43
N GLU A 55 6.10 43.37 -2.39
CA GLU A 55 6.01 44.84 -2.30
C GLU A 55 4.54 45.30 -2.26
N ASN A 56 3.68 44.68 -3.06
CA ASN A 56 2.26 45.01 -3.10
C ASN A 56 1.55 44.62 -1.80
N ILE A 57 1.93 43.48 -1.22
CA ILE A 57 1.38 43.01 0.05
C ILE A 57 1.87 43.88 1.21
N PHE A 58 3.16 44.23 1.23
CA PHE A 58 3.73 45.12 2.24
C PHE A 58 3.05 46.50 2.24
N LYS A 59 2.80 47.07 1.04
CA LYS A 59 2.04 48.33 0.89
C LYS A 59 0.60 48.24 1.39
N SER A 60 0.03 47.04 1.47
CA SER A 60 -1.33 46.82 1.98
C SER A 60 -1.38 46.76 3.52
N PHE A 61 -0.24 46.61 4.19
CA PHE A 61 -0.19 46.55 5.65
C PHE A 61 -0.44 47.93 6.27
N SER A 62 -1.24 47.93 7.33
CA SER A 62 -1.41 49.07 8.21
C SER A 62 -0.60 48.84 9.48
N PHE A 63 0.16 49.85 9.85
CA PHE A 63 0.95 49.90 11.07
C PHE A 63 0.25 50.88 12.02
N VAL A 64 -0.04 50.45 13.25
CA VAL A 64 -0.62 51.31 14.30
C VAL A 64 0.50 52.19 14.89
N ASP A 65 0.19 53.29 15.57
CA ASP A 65 1.17 54.33 15.97
C ASP A 65 2.43 53.84 16.73
N ASP A 66 2.39 52.66 17.37
CA ASP A 66 3.54 52.04 18.05
C ASP A 66 4.27 50.96 17.21
N GLU A 67 3.74 50.61 16.03
CA GLU A 67 4.31 49.65 15.08
C GLU A 67 5.10 50.39 13.98
N SER A 68 6.34 49.98 13.71
CA SER A 68 7.13 50.53 12.61
C SER A 68 7.18 49.57 11.43
N GLY A 69 7.06 50.11 10.21
CA GLY A 69 7.34 49.38 8.97
C GLY A 69 8.81 48.99 8.82
N ASP A 70 9.69 49.53 9.66
CA ASP A 70 11.12 49.23 9.71
C ASP A 70 11.45 48.18 10.79
N ASP A 71 10.48 47.79 11.63
CA ASP A 71 10.68 46.73 12.60
C ASP A 71 10.49 45.35 11.97
N TYR A 72 11.58 44.60 11.83
CA TYR A 72 11.58 43.29 11.17
C TYR A 72 10.60 42.31 11.82
N ASP A 73 10.51 42.29 13.14
CA ASP A 73 9.64 41.36 13.86
C ASP A 73 8.16 41.68 13.62
N THR A 74 7.79 42.97 13.66
CA THR A 74 6.45 43.45 13.30
C THR A 74 6.08 43.08 11.86
N VAL A 75 6.99 43.33 10.90
CA VAL A 75 6.73 43.05 9.48
C VAL A 75 6.56 41.56 9.22
N ILE A 76 7.41 40.72 9.82
CA ILE A 76 7.28 39.26 9.74
C ILE A 76 5.96 38.79 10.35
N ALA A 77 5.51 39.36 11.47
CA ALA A 77 4.23 39.00 12.08
C ALA A 77 3.03 39.35 11.18
N LYS A 78 3.07 40.48 10.46
CA LYS A 78 2.03 40.85 9.47
C LYS A 78 2.02 39.88 8.29
N PHE A 79 3.20 39.48 7.79
CA PHE A 79 3.29 38.46 6.75
C PHE A 79 2.84 37.07 7.24
N ASP A 80 3.15 36.69 8.48
CA ASP A 80 2.61 35.48 9.12
C ASP A 80 1.08 35.54 9.13
N ALA A 81 0.47 36.67 9.53
CA ALA A 81 -0.98 36.84 9.53
C ALA A 81 -1.62 36.83 8.12
N TYR A 82 -0.89 37.32 7.11
CA TYR A 82 -1.36 37.37 5.73
C TYR A 82 -1.29 36.01 5.03
N PHE A 83 -0.15 35.31 5.15
CA PHE A 83 0.12 34.06 4.43
C PHE A 83 -0.24 32.79 5.16
N VAL A 84 -0.36 32.84 6.49
CA VAL A 84 -0.98 31.75 7.22
C VAL A 84 -2.49 32.02 7.15
N PRO A 85 -3.25 31.46 6.19
CA PRO A 85 -4.69 31.41 6.36
C PRO A 85 -4.92 30.81 7.73
N LYS A 86 -5.80 31.42 8.55
CA LYS A 86 -6.25 30.84 9.82
C LYS A 86 -6.46 29.36 9.57
N LYS A 87 -5.52 28.52 10.02
CA LYS A 87 -5.50 27.10 9.67
C LYS A 87 -6.90 26.62 10.00
N ASN A 88 -7.62 26.12 8.99
CA ASN A 88 -8.97 25.67 9.25
C ASN A 88 -8.83 24.34 9.99
N THR A 89 -8.66 24.43 11.31
CA THR A 89 -8.44 23.29 12.19
C THR A 89 -9.53 22.25 12.00
N ILE A 90 -10.76 22.67 11.66
CA ILE A 90 -11.88 21.78 11.34
C ILE A 90 -11.61 21.00 10.05
N HIS A 91 -11.12 21.65 9.00
CA HIS A 91 -10.70 20.98 7.76
C HIS A 91 -9.57 19.98 8.02
N GLU A 92 -8.51 20.39 8.73
CA GLU A 92 -7.37 19.52 9.04
C GLU A 92 -7.78 18.31 9.87
N ARG A 93 -8.61 18.51 10.90
CA ARG A 93 -9.21 17.43 11.68
C ARG A 93 -10.09 16.54 10.81
N ALA A 94 -10.88 17.08 9.88
CA ALA A 94 -11.67 16.28 8.96
C ALA A 94 -10.79 15.40 8.08
N CYS A 95 -9.71 15.94 7.51
CA CYS A 95 -8.73 15.17 6.74
C CYS A 95 -8.08 14.06 7.59
N PHE A 96 -7.68 14.39 8.82
CA PHE A 96 -7.14 13.43 9.78
C PHE A 96 -8.13 12.30 10.07
N TYR A 97 -9.40 12.61 10.35
CA TYR A 97 -10.40 11.60 10.70
C TYR A 97 -10.88 10.77 9.51
N GLN A 98 -10.81 11.31 8.29
CA GLN A 98 -11.11 10.57 7.06
C GLN A 98 -9.98 9.63 6.63
N ARG A 99 -8.78 9.81 7.18
CA ARG A 99 -7.61 9.01 6.83
C ARG A 99 -7.84 7.53 7.18
N VAL A 100 -7.65 6.67 6.17
CA VAL A 100 -7.68 5.20 6.24
C VAL A 100 -6.51 4.64 5.46
N GLN A 101 -5.99 3.48 5.85
CA GLN A 101 -4.81 2.88 5.22
C GLN A 101 -5.17 2.46 3.78
N LYS A 102 -4.57 3.13 2.80
CA LYS A 102 -4.61 2.76 1.37
C LYS A 102 -3.73 1.53 1.15
N PRO A 103 -3.56 0.97 -0.07
CA PRO A 103 -2.58 -0.08 -0.40
C PRO A 103 -1.09 0.29 -0.17
N GLU A 104 -0.79 0.96 0.94
CA GLU A 104 0.51 1.44 1.37
C GLU A 104 1.04 0.60 2.55
N MET A 105 2.33 0.76 2.82
CA MET A 105 3.04 0.19 3.97
C MET A 105 2.55 0.82 5.28
N ALA A 106 2.58 0.06 6.38
CA ALA A 106 2.24 0.55 7.71
C ALA A 106 3.01 1.82 8.09
N GLU A 107 4.31 1.86 7.81
CA GLU A 107 5.15 3.01 8.17
C GLU A 107 4.73 4.30 7.45
N SER A 108 4.32 4.19 6.18
CA SER A 108 3.80 5.34 5.43
C SER A 108 2.48 5.83 6.00
N PHE A 109 1.64 4.90 6.45
CA PHE A 109 0.37 5.22 7.10
C PHE A 109 0.57 5.92 8.45
N ILE A 110 1.48 5.44 9.28
CA ILE A 110 1.82 6.02 10.59
C ILE A 110 2.40 7.43 10.41
N ARG A 111 3.37 7.60 9.50
CA ARG A 111 3.95 8.90 9.19
C ARG A 111 2.90 9.93 8.75
N ALA A 112 1.95 9.51 7.91
CA ALA A 112 0.88 10.40 7.46
C ALA A 112 0.00 10.91 8.61
N PHE A 113 -0.21 10.12 9.67
CA PHE A 113 -0.92 10.60 10.86
C PHE A 113 -0.11 11.62 11.65
N CYS A 114 1.21 11.40 11.80
CA CYS A 114 2.08 12.39 12.44
C CYS A 114 2.00 13.73 11.69
N GLU A 115 2.16 13.71 10.37
CA GLU A 115 2.07 14.90 9.51
C GLU A 115 0.72 15.63 9.61
N LEU A 116 -0.39 14.90 9.49
CA LEU A 116 -1.74 15.48 9.57
C LEU A 116 -2.03 16.05 10.98
N SER A 117 -1.54 15.37 12.02
CA SER A 117 -1.80 15.76 13.41
C SER A 117 -1.13 17.09 13.80
N GLU A 118 -0.04 17.50 13.13
CA GLU A 118 0.63 18.79 13.41
C GLU A 118 -0.26 20.00 13.14
N ASN A 119 -1.23 19.86 12.22
CA ASN A 119 -2.14 20.95 11.85
C ASN A 119 -3.51 20.86 12.53
N CYS A 120 -3.74 19.84 13.35
CA CYS A 120 -5.05 19.57 13.95
C CYS A 120 -5.27 20.24 15.32
N ASP A 121 -4.24 20.85 15.90
CA ASP A 121 -4.31 21.50 17.22
C ASP A 121 -4.93 20.58 18.30
N PHE A 122 -4.38 19.37 18.44
CA PHE A 122 -4.87 18.37 19.40
C PHE A 122 -4.31 18.57 20.82
N GLY A 123 -3.33 19.46 21.00
CA GLY A 123 -2.66 19.66 22.30
C GLY A 123 -2.11 18.36 22.88
N GLU A 124 -2.30 18.18 24.18
CA GLU A 124 -1.81 17.02 24.95
C GLU A 124 -2.45 15.69 24.53
N THR A 125 -3.65 15.74 23.94
CA THR A 125 -4.41 14.55 23.51
C THR A 125 -4.03 14.05 22.11
N LYS A 126 -2.99 14.63 21.49
CA LYS A 126 -2.50 14.25 20.15
C LYS A 126 -2.25 12.74 20.03
N SER A 127 -1.62 12.13 21.03
CA SER A 127 -1.30 10.71 21.03
C SER A 127 -2.56 9.83 21.05
N GLU A 128 -3.61 10.25 21.74
CA GLU A 128 -4.89 9.54 21.82
C GLU A 128 -5.62 9.59 20.49
N HIS A 129 -5.67 10.76 19.86
CA HIS A 129 -6.29 10.93 18.54
C HIS A 129 -5.58 10.10 17.46
N ILE A 130 -4.24 10.06 17.46
CA ILE A 130 -3.46 9.22 16.55
C ILE A 130 -3.74 7.75 16.82
N ARG A 131 -3.72 7.31 18.09
CA ARG A 131 -4.00 5.92 18.47
C ARG A 131 -5.37 5.48 17.97
N ASP A 132 -6.42 6.23 18.32
CA ASP A 132 -7.80 5.84 18.02
C ASP A 132 -8.04 5.78 16.51
N ARG A 133 -7.49 6.76 15.78
CA ARG A 133 -7.63 6.79 14.33
C ARG A 133 -6.79 5.76 13.61
N LEU A 134 -5.59 5.45 14.13
CA LEU A 134 -4.76 4.35 13.65
C LEU A 134 -5.52 3.03 13.79
N VAL A 135 -6.05 2.72 14.97
CA VAL A 135 -6.78 1.47 15.26
C VAL A 135 -7.96 1.26 14.30
N VAL A 136 -8.77 2.30 14.06
CA VAL A 136 -9.93 2.23 13.16
C VAL A 136 -9.51 2.21 11.69
N GLY A 137 -8.46 2.96 11.35
CA GLY A 137 -8.02 3.24 9.99
C GLY A 137 -7.18 2.13 9.34
N ILE A 138 -6.63 1.18 10.10
CA ILE A 138 -5.85 0.05 9.56
C ILE A 138 -6.69 -0.81 8.60
N ARG A 139 -6.02 -1.34 7.57
CA ARG A 139 -6.62 -2.21 6.56
C ARG A 139 -6.94 -3.60 7.09
N ASP A 140 -6.02 -4.18 7.87
CA ASP A 140 -6.23 -5.47 8.56
C ASP A 140 -7.30 -5.32 9.66
N LYS A 141 -8.50 -5.79 9.37
CA LYS A 141 -9.64 -5.76 10.30
C LYS A 141 -9.50 -6.77 11.44
N GLY A 142 -8.70 -7.82 11.28
CA GLY A 142 -8.36 -8.75 12.35
C GLY A 142 -7.46 -8.09 13.39
N LEU A 143 -6.39 -7.41 12.95
CA LEU A 143 -5.55 -6.60 13.83
C LEU A 143 -6.34 -5.46 14.48
N SER A 144 -7.16 -4.72 13.72
CA SER A 144 -7.99 -3.65 14.26
C SER A 144 -8.88 -4.15 15.42
N ARG A 145 -9.52 -5.31 15.26
CA ARG A 145 -10.31 -5.94 16.32
C ARG A 145 -9.48 -6.30 17.55
N ARG A 146 -8.28 -6.87 17.36
CA ARG A 146 -7.38 -7.21 18.47
C ARG A 146 -6.96 -5.98 19.27
N LEU A 147 -6.61 -4.90 18.57
CA LEU A 147 -6.25 -3.63 19.20
C LEU A 147 -7.42 -3.05 20.02
N GLN A 148 -8.64 -3.13 19.52
CA GLN A 148 -9.84 -2.65 20.24
C GLN A 148 -10.18 -3.46 21.50
N LEU A 149 -9.63 -4.67 21.66
CA LEU A 149 -9.84 -5.49 22.87
C LEU A 149 -8.86 -5.13 24.00
N MET A 150 -7.84 -4.31 23.74
CA MET A 150 -6.86 -3.90 24.74
C MET A 150 -7.36 -2.65 25.48
N SER A 151 -7.67 -2.78 26.77
CA SER A 151 -8.26 -1.71 27.58
C SER A 151 -7.30 -0.55 27.87
N ASP A 152 -6.00 -0.83 27.90
CA ASP A 152 -4.90 0.09 28.24
C ASP A 152 -4.01 0.38 27.03
N LEU A 153 -4.58 0.33 25.81
CA LEU A 153 -3.83 0.54 24.58
C LEU A 153 -3.20 1.95 24.54
N THR A 154 -1.88 1.97 24.38
CA THR A 154 -1.10 3.19 24.12
C THR A 154 -0.81 3.35 22.62
N LEU A 155 -0.48 4.58 22.19
CA LEU A 155 -0.03 4.82 20.82
C LEU A 155 1.21 3.99 20.48
N GLU A 156 2.18 3.90 21.39
CA GLU A 156 3.42 3.15 21.19
C GLU A 156 3.13 1.66 20.95
N THR A 157 2.31 1.04 21.80
CA THR A 157 1.91 -0.36 21.66
C THR A 157 1.14 -0.58 20.35
N ALA A 158 0.23 0.32 19.99
CA ALA A 158 -0.51 0.22 18.73
C ALA A 158 0.43 0.27 17.52
N VAL A 159 1.38 1.22 17.47
CA VAL A 159 2.37 1.35 16.41
C VAL A 159 3.23 0.09 16.30
N GLN A 160 3.72 -0.43 17.44
CA GLN A 160 4.53 -1.64 17.47
C GLN A 160 3.77 -2.85 16.90
N MET A 161 2.52 -3.05 17.32
CA MET A 161 1.71 -4.17 16.84
C MET A 161 1.40 -4.08 15.35
N VAL A 162 1.18 -2.87 14.81
CA VAL A 162 0.97 -2.66 13.38
C VAL A 162 2.21 -3.02 12.58
N ARG A 163 3.39 -2.55 13.02
CA ARG A 163 4.67 -2.90 12.37
C ARG A 163 4.92 -4.40 12.39
N GLN A 164 4.80 -5.03 13.55
CA GLN A 164 5.01 -6.48 13.71
C GLN A 164 4.04 -7.31 12.85
N ALA A 165 2.77 -6.91 12.75
CA ALA A 165 1.80 -7.62 11.93
C ALA A 165 2.17 -7.56 10.44
N GLU A 166 2.66 -6.41 9.95
CA GLU A 166 3.12 -6.27 8.57
C GLU A 166 4.39 -7.10 8.31
N ASP A 167 5.37 -7.06 9.22
CA ASP A 167 6.60 -7.85 9.12
C ASP A 167 6.31 -9.36 9.07
N VAL A 168 5.46 -9.84 9.97
CA VAL A 168 5.07 -11.27 10.01
C VAL A 168 4.31 -11.65 8.75
N ALA A 169 3.41 -10.82 8.25
CA ALA A 169 2.69 -11.08 7.00
C ALA A 169 3.65 -11.18 5.81
N GLN A 170 4.68 -10.32 5.75
CA GLN A 170 5.71 -10.40 4.71
C GLN A 170 6.56 -11.66 4.83
N GLN A 171 6.99 -12.03 6.04
CA GLN A 171 7.78 -13.24 6.30
C GLN A 171 7.01 -14.51 5.92
N ILE A 172 5.73 -14.61 6.30
CA ILE A 172 4.87 -15.74 5.93
C ILE A 172 4.75 -15.83 4.41
N SER A 173 4.47 -14.71 3.72
CA SER A 173 4.37 -14.69 2.26
C SER A 173 5.68 -15.12 1.57
N GLN A 174 6.83 -14.75 2.12
CA GLN A 174 8.13 -15.21 1.61
C GLN A 174 8.34 -16.71 1.84
N GLN A 175 7.96 -17.24 3.01
CA GLN A 175 8.06 -18.66 3.34
C GLN A 175 7.13 -19.51 2.46
N GLU A 176 5.90 -19.06 2.20
CA GLU A 176 4.95 -19.72 1.28
C GLU A 176 5.50 -19.75 -0.15
N ARG A 177 6.08 -18.64 -0.62
CA ARG A 177 6.76 -18.60 -1.92
C ARG A 177 7.92 -19.59 -1.97
N GLN A 178 8.74 -19.67 -0.93
CA GLN A 178 9.89 -20.57 -0.91
C GLN A 178 9.47 -22.05 -0.82
N THR A 179 8.40 -22.38 -0.10
CA THR A 179 7.85 -23.74 -0.08
C THR A 179 7.24 -24.16 -1.42
N THR A 180 6.57 -23.25 -2.15
CA THR A 180 6.07 -23.57 -3.51
C THR A 180 7.20 -23.83 -4.52
N LEU A 181 8.35 -23.15 -4.39
CA LEU A 181 9.53 -23.42 -5.22
C LEU A 181 10.18 -24.77 -4.88
N ASN A 182 10.29 -25.10 -3.59
CA ASN A 182 10.91 -26.34 -3.13
C ASN A 182 10.09 -27.60 -3.49
N VAL A 183 8.75 -27.51 -3.57
CA VAL A 183 7.90 -28.65 -4.01
C VAL A 183 8.10 -28.97 -5.49
N HIS A 184 8.45 -27.99 -6.32
CA HIS A 184 8.72 -28.22 -7.74
C HIS A 184 10.08 -28.89 -8.01
N GLU A 185 10.99 -28.92 -7.02
CA GLU A 185 12.33 -29.50 -7.13
C GLU A 185 12.38 -31.00 -6.78
N VAL A 186 11.41 -31.53 -6.01
CA VAL A 186 11.45 -32.92 -5.53
C VAL A 186 10.79 -33.94 -6.47
N SER A 187 10.24 -33.52 -7.62
CA SER A 187 9.57 -34.44 -8.56
C SER A 187 10.52 -35.25 -9.48
N HIS A 188 11.85 -35.10 -9.37
CA HIS A 188 12.81 -35.76 -10.25
C HIS A 188 13.92 -36.54 -9.54
N ARG A 189 13.59 -37.36 -8.54
CA ARG A 189 14.55 -38.37 -8.03
C ARG A 189 13.90 -39.74 -7.80
N CYS A 190 13.69 -40.47 -8.89
CA CYS A 190 13.66 -41.94 -8.84
C CYS A 190 15.11 -42.45 -9.00
N PRO A 191 15.66 -43.26 -8.07
CA PRO A 191 16.99 -43.83 -8.23
C PRO A 191 16.95 -44.99 -9.22
N ALA A 192 17.57 -44.79 -10.38
CA ALA A 192 17.76 -45.82 -11.40
C ALA A 192 18.66 -46.95 -10.87
N ARG A 193 18.08 -48.13 -10.64
CA ARG A 193 18.85 -49.38 -10.50
C ARG A 193 19.30 -49.85 -11.89
N ARG A 194 20.60 -50.11 -11.98
CA ARG A 194 21.36 -50.57 -13.16
C ARG A 194 20.90 -51.95 -13.63
N GLY A 195 20.86 -52.17 -14.95
CA GLY A 195 20.67 -53.50 -15.52
C GLY A 195 20.55 -53.58 -17.05
N GLY A 196 21.65 -53.36 -17.77
CA GLY A 196 22.04 -54.24 -18.90
C GLY A 196 21.47 -54.06 -20.31
N ARG A 197 22.41 -53.86 -21.25
CA ARG A 197 22.46 -54.28 -22.67
C ARG A 197 21.85 -53.38 -23.76
N GLN A 198 22.73 -52.50 -24.27
CA GLN A 198 23.16 -52.38 -25.67
C GLN A 198 22.12 -52.65 -26.77
N HIS A 199 21.76 -51.60 -27.53
CA HIS A 199 21.93 -51.58 -28.99
C HIS A 199 21.98 -50.14 -29.51
N ALA A 200 22.94 -49.90 -30.39
CA ALA A 200 23.20 -48.62 -31.03
C ALA A 200 22.16 -48.31 -32.13
N LYS A 201 21.77 -47.04 -32.28
CA LYS A 201 21.69 -46.40 -33.61
C LYS A 201 21.67 -44.87 -33.54
N LYS A 202 22.45 -44.31 -34.46
CA LYS A 202 22.64 -42.88 -34.76
C LYS A 202 21.35 -42.21 -35.23
N ARG A 203 21.26 -40.91 -34.87
CA ARG A 203 20.74 -39.74 -35.61
C ARG A 203 20.05 -40.01 -36.95
N THR A 204 18.85 -39.45 -37.15
CA THR A 204 18.60 -38.17 -37.87
C THR A 204 17.10 -37.89 -37.92
N ASP A 205 16.77 -36.60 -38.07
CA ASP A 205 15.45 -36.01 -38.15
C ASP A 205 14.52 -36.63 -39.22
N GLY A 206 13.22 -36.65 -38.91
CA GLY A 206 12.17 -36.70 -39.93
C GLY A 206 11.05 -37.71 -39.66
N ALA A 207 9.85 -37.17 -39.45
CA ALA A 207 8.53 -37.78 -39.59
C ALA A 207 7.94 -38.55 -38.37
N GLU A 208 6.95 -37.87 -37.77
CA GLU A 208 5.57 -38.36 -37.61
C GLU A 208 5.37 -39.73 -36.95
N GLN A 209 4.97 -39.73 -35.67
CA GLN A 209 3.87 -40.54 -35.09
C GLN A 209 4.01 -40.62 -33.56
N ALA A 210 3.65 -39.57 -32.83
CA ALA A 210 3.39 -39.63 -31.39
C ALA A 210 2.58 -38.43 -30.88
N ARG A 211 1.45 -38.11 -31.52
CA ARG A 211 0.43 -37.19 -30.98
C ARG A 211 -0.96 -37.67 -31.37
N SER A 212 -1.48 -38.71 -30.72
CA SER A 212 -2.90 -39.11 -30.93
C SER A 212 -3.64 -39.59 -29.68
N GLU A 213 -3.13 -39.34 -28.47
CA GLU A 213 -3.87 -39.69 -27.24
C GLU A 213 -4.70 -38.54 -26.65
N ASP A 214 -4.52 -37.29 -27.09
CA ASP A 214 -5.31 -36.13 -26.63
C ASP A 214 -6.54 -35.81 -27.51
N SER A 215 -6.97 -36.78 -28.33
CA SER A 215 -8.08 -36.62 -29.29
C SER A 215 -9.34 -37.40 -28.92
N ARG A 216 -9.41 -38.02 -27.74
CA ARG A 216 -10.57 -38.83 -27.32
C ARG A 216 -11.41 -38.12 -26.26
N CYS A 217 -12.72 -38.11 -26.44
CA CYS A 217 -13.69 -37.56 -25.52
C CYS A 217 -13.59 -38.23 -24.15
N ARG A 218 -13.49 -37.43 -23.09
CA ARG A 218 -13.39 -37.92 -21.71
C ARG A 218 -14.66 -38.59 -21.17
N LYS A 219 -15.82 -38.42 -21.82
CA LYS A 219 -17.10 -38.98 -21.40
C LYS A 219 -17.43 -40.32 -22.09
N CYS A 220 -17.34 -40.38 -23.42
CA CYS A 220 -17.66 -41.58 -24.19
C CYS A 220 -16.43 -42.38 -24.65
N GLY A 221 -15.23 -41.81 -24.62
CA GLY A 221 -14.00 -42.45 -25.10
C GLY A 221 -13.87 -42.57 -26.63
N LYS A 222 -14.84 -42.07 -27.42
CA LYS A 222 -14.74 -41.90 -28.87
C LYS A 222 -13.91 -40.65 -29.22
N GLU A 223 -13.72 -40.36 -30.50
CA GLU A 223 -13.07 -39.13 -30.96
C GLU A 223 -13.70 -37.86 -30.38
N ARG A 224 -12.89 -36.80 -30.27
CA ARG A 224 -13.27 -35.52 -29.65
C ARG A 224 -14.40 -34.86 -30.44
N HIS A 225 -15.56 -34.74 -29.79
CA HIS A 225 -16.69 -34.02 -30.36
C HIS A 225 -16.43 -32.50 -30.30
N LYS A 226 -16.67 -31.79 -31.41
CA LYS A 226 -16.61 -30.32 -31.45
C LYS A 226 -17.63 -29.65 -30.52
N ILE A 227 -18.77 -30.30 -30.31
CA ILE A 227 -19.84 -29.84 -29.42
C ILE A 227 -20.01 -30.86 -28.29
N PRO A 228 -19.67 -30.51 -27.03
CA PRO A 228 -19.78 -31.42 -25.89
C PRO A 228 -21.20 -31.95 -25.63
N ALA A 229 -22.22 -31.18 -25.98
CA ALA A 229 -23.64 -31.53 -25.81
C ALA A 229 -24.12 -32.66 -26.73
N LYS A 230 -23.44 -32.89 -27.87
CA LYS A 230 -23.76 -34.02 -28.78
C LYS A 230 -23.05 -35.32 -28.41
N CYS A 231 -22.43 -35.38 -27.22
CA CYS A 231 -21.76 -36.59 -26.78
C CYS A 231 -22.81 -37.68 -26.50
N PRO A 232 -22.73 -38.86 -27.14
CA PRO A 232 -23.69 -39.94 -26.91
C PRO A 232 -23.75 -40.42 -25.45
N ALA A 233 -22.67 -40.21 -24.70
CA ALA A 233 -22.58 -40.60 -23.30
C ALA A 233 -23.21 -39.58 -22.33
N LEU A 234 -23.72 -38.44 -22.81
CA LEU A 234 -24.27 -37.39 -21.94
C LEU A 234 -25.54 -37.86 -21.22
N ASP A 235 -26.47 -38.47 -21.96
CA ASP A 235 -27.74 -38.97 -21.43
C ASP A 235 -27.74 -40.49 -21.17
N SER A 236 -26.63 -41.17 -21.51
CA SER A 236 -26.46 -42.60 -21.22
C SER A 236 -26.08 -42.83 -19.77
N GLU A 237 -26.68 -43.84 -19.15
CA GLU A 237 -26.31 -44.32 -17.82
C GLU A 237 -25.08 -45.24 -17.88
N CYS A 238 -24.11 -44.97 -17.01
CA CYS A 238 -22.90 -45.78 -16.92
C CYS A 238 -23.21 -47.14 -16.28
N ARG A 239 -22.97 -48.23 -17.00
CA ARG A 239 -23.20 -49.60 -16.51
C ARG A 239 -22.38 -49.99 -15.27
N LYS A 240 -21.30 -49.25 -14.96
CA LYS A 240 -20.44 -49.50 -13.80
C LYS A 240 -20.83 -48.73 -12.54
N CYS A 241 -21.44 -47.55 -12.66
CA CYS A 241 -21.76 -46.70 -11.50
C CYS A 241 -23.20 -46.18 -11.44
N GLY A 242 -24.02 -46.49 -12.45
CA GLY A 242 -25.40 -46.02 -12.57
C GLY A 242 -25.57 -44.53 -12.88
N LYS A 243 -24.51 -43.72 -12.84
CA LYS A 243 -24.61 -42.27 -13.09
C LYS A 243 -24.65 -41.94 -14.59
N LYS A 244 -25.47 -40.94 -14.96
CA LYS A 244 -25.51 -40.38 -16.33
C LYS A 244 -24.28 -39.53 -16.64
N GLY A 245 -23.94 -39.40 -17.91
CA GLY A 245 -22.91 -38.46 -18.38
C GLY A 245 -21.57 -39.05 -18.79
N HIS A 246 -21.39 -40.38 -18.71
CA HIS A 246 -20.20 -41.08 -19.19
C HIS A 246 -20.47 -42.57 -19.43
N TRP A 247 -19.58 -43.24 -20.17
CA TRP A 247 -19.62 -44.69 -20.35
C TRP A 247 -18.63 -45.42 -19.45
N GLU A 248 -18.85 -46.71 -19.24
CA GLU A 248 -18.06 -47.60 -18.38
C GLU A 248 -16.54 -47.52 -18.64
N ARG A 249 -16.12 -47.43 -19.90
CA ARG A 249 -14.69 -47.33 -20.29
C ARG A 249 -14.02 -46.05 -19.79
N LYS A 250 -14.79 -45.03 -19.42
CA LYS A 250 -14.31 -43.75 -18.85
C LYS A 250 -14.87 -43.51 -17.44
N CYS A 251 -15.33 -44.57 -16.78
CA CYS A 251 -15.84 -44.51 -15.42
C CYS A 251 -14.69 -44.56 -14.42
N PHE A 252 -14.56 -43.49 -13.62
CA PHE A 252 -13.54 -43.35 -12.59
C PHE A 252 -14.00 -43.87 -11.21
N SER A 253 -15.23 -44.39 -11.08
CA SER A 253 -15.65 -45.01 -9.83
C SER A 253 -14.95 -46.36 -9.60
N LYS A 254 -14.56 -46.59 -8.34
CA LYS A 254 -14.17 -47.93 -7.86
C LYS A 254 -15.45 -48.79 -7.80
N SER A 255 -15.38 -50.07 -8.18
CA SER A 255 -16.53 -50.97 -8.18
C SER A 255 -17.17 -51.01 -6.80
N VAL A 256 -18.46 -50.69 -6.72
CA VAL A 256 -19.30 -50.95 -5.55
C VAL A 256 -19.89 -52.34 -5.75
N ARG A 257 -19.54 -53.29 -4.89
CA ARG A 257 -20.24 -54.59 -4.81
C ARG A 257 -21.34 -54.43 -3.77
N GLU A 258 -22.58 -54.52 -4.26
CA GLU A 258 -23.83 -54.81 -3.54
C GLU A 258 -24.30 -53.78 -2.49
N VAL A 259 -25.54 -53.30 -2.65
CA VAL A 259 -26.26 -52.47 -1.68
C VAL A 259 -27.32 -53.37 -1.05
N SER A 260 -27.12 -53.77 0.20
CA SER A 260 -28.16 -54.42 1.00
C SER A 260 -29.14 -53.36 1.51
N TYR A 261 -30.41 -53.48 1.14
CA TYR A 261 -31.50 -52.74 1.78
C TYR A 261 -31.74 -53.32 3.18
N CYS A 262 -31.73 -52.48 4.20
CA CYS A 262 -32.37 -52.80 5.47
C CYS A 262 -33.82 -52.28 5.37
N GLU A 263 -34.77 -53.19 5.21
CA GLU A 263 -36.17 -52.94 5.54
C GLU A 263 -36.32 -53.17 7.04
N ASP A 264 -36.50 -52.09 7.82
CA ASP A 264 -37.05 -52.20 9.17
C ASP A 264 -38.52 -51.80 9.08
N GLY A 265 -39.37 -52.83 9.14
CA GLY A 265 -40.81 -52.74 9.19
C GLY A 265 -41.35 -52.53 10.61
N GLU A 266 -42.56 -51.94 10.61
CA GLU A 266 -43.62 -51.88 11.64
C GLU A 266 -43.28 -51.44 13.08
#